data_AF-A0A2S1SFG5-F1
#
_entry.id   AF-A0A2S1SFG5-F1
#
_cell.length_a   1.000
_cell.length_b   1.000
_cell.length_c   1.000
_cell.angle_alpha   90.00
_cell.angle_beta   90.00
_cell.angle_gamma   90.00
#
_symmetry.space_group_name_H-M   'P 1'
#
loop_
_entity.id
_entity.type
_entity.pdbx_description
1 polymer ?
#
loop_
_entity_poly.entity_id
_entity_poly.type
_entity_poly.pdbx_seq_one_letter_code
_entity_poly.pdbx_strand_id
1 'polypeptide(L)'
;MFKLILLLVSSALFSQTTASPGLDQKDFDGTDCCWRKLSEQKQYKESAALIVAYIEHGNVANIQSLNWHAGQMFAFAGENKQALKYFRKTYNVIQKWFGGEDGKAWFYFAKGTAAFIRRDKVTLARIIGKWKRKLPVDRNLKELEKLLFNWDMQYKEAAGGPP
;
A
#
# COMPACT_ATOMS: atom_id res chain seq x y z
N MET A 1 33.21 22.97 41.58
CA MET A 1 32.37 21.75 41.51
C MET A 1 31.46 21.87 40.28
N PHE A 2 31.78 21.15 39.21
CA PHE A 2 30.95 21.08 38.00
C PHE A 2 29.88 20.00 38.20
N LYS A 3 28.59 20.35 38.16
CA LYS A 3 27.50 19.36 38.09
C LYS A 3 27.16 19.10 36.63
N LEU A 4 27.57 17.91 36.17
CA LEU A 4 27.20 17.32 34.90
C LEU A 4 25.70 16.93 34.96
N ILE A 5 24.83 17.60 34.20
CA ILE A 5 23.45 17.16 34.02
C ILE A 5 23.42 16.26 32.80
N LEU A 6 23.32 14.95 33.07
CA LEU A 6 23.12 13.89 32.10
C LEU A 6 21.67 13.97 31.59
N LEU A 7 21.45 14.53 30.41
CA LEU A 7 20.16 14.45 29.73
C LEU A 7 20.02 13.04 29.15
N LEU A 8 19.24 12.23 29.86
CA LEU A 8 18.79 10.90 29.45
C LEU A 8 18.11 10.99 28.08
N VAL A 9 18.68 10.30 27.11
CA VAL A 9 18.07 10.01 25.82
C VAL A 9 16.81 9.17 26.10
N SER A 10 15.63 9.76 25.90
CA SER A 10 14.37 9.02 25.93
C SER A 10 14.45 7.90 24.91
N SER A 11 14.44 6.68 25.42
CA SER A 11 14.29 5.45 24.67
C SER A 11 13.02 5.52 23.83
N ALA A 12 13.19 5.52 22.51
CA ALA A 12 12.10 5.19 21.61
C ALA A 12 11.63 3.77 21.98
N LEU A 13 10.50 3.70 22.68
CA LEU A 13 9.73 2.47 22.83
C LEU A 13 9.28 2.06 21.42
N PHE A 14 10.08 1.23 20.76
CA PHE A 14 9.59 0.41 19.66
C PHE A 14 8.48 -0.46 20.25
N SER A 15 7.23 -0.04 20.03
CA SER A 15 6.08 -0.90 20.28
C SER A 15 6.30 -2.16 19.46
N GLN A 16 6.43 -3.30 20.14
CA GLN A 16 6.57 -4.58 19.48
C GLN A 16 5.30 -4.79 18.66
N THR A 17 5.42 -4.70 17.34
CA THR A 17 4.37 -5.08 16.41
C THR A 17 4.22 -6.59 16.49
N THR A 18 3.55 -7.07 17.54
CA THR A 18 3.29 -8.49 17.73
C THR A 18 2.34 -8.91 16.61
N ALA A 19 2.82 -9.79 15.72
CA ALA A 19 1.95 -10.58 14.85
C ALA A 19 0.82 -11.15 15.71
N SER A 20 -0.44 -11.08 15.26
CA SER A 20 -1.59 -11.68 15.93
C SER A 20 -1.63 -13.18 15.60
N PRO A 21 -0.97 -14.05 16.37
CA PRO A 21 -0.81 -15.45 15.99
C PRO A 21 -2.17 -16.12 16.26
N GLY A 22 -2.76 -16.69 15.22
CA GLY A 22 -4.05 -17.39 15.33
C GLY A 22 -5.29 -16.60 14.90
N LEU A 23 -5.16 -15.33 14.49
CA LEU A 23 -6.23 -14.70 13.71
C LEU A 23 -6.25 -15.28 12.30
N ASP A 24 -7.44 -15.51 11.76
CA ASP A 24 -7.60 -15.70 10.33
C ASP A 24 -7.49 -14.35 9.60
N GLN A 25 -7.35 -14.39 8.28
CA GLN A 25 -7.14 -13.15 7.53
C GLN A 25 -8.37 -12.25 7.59
N LYS A 26 -9.58 -12.80 7.69
CA LYS A 26 -10.81 -11.99 7.74
C LYS A 26 -10.82 -11.13 9.00
N ASP A 27 -10.46 -11.70 10.14
CA ASP A 27 -10.37 -10.99 11.42
C ASP A 27 -9.16 -10.05 11.43
N PHE A 28 -8.02 -10.46 10.86
CA PHE A 28 -6.87 -9.58 10.68
C PHE A 28 -7.18 -8.36 9.81
N ASP A 29 -8.04 -8.53 8.81
CA ASP A 29 -8.55 -7.50 7.94
C ASP A 29 -9.76 -6.72 8.54
N GLY A 30 -10.12 -6.94 9.80
CA GLY A 30 -11.17 -6.16 10.49
C GLY A 30 -10.83 -4.68 10.63
N THR A 31 -11.84 -3.81 10.71
CA THR A 31 -11.69 -2.34 10.88
C THR A 31 -11.26 -1.97 12.29
N ASP A 32 -11.79 -2.68 13.29
CA ASP A 32 -11.69 -2.28 14.69
C ASP A 32 -10.39 -2.77 15.36
N CYS A 33 -9.54 -3.46 14.59
CA CYS A 33 -8.33 -4.09 15.09
C CYS A 33 -7.17 -4.01 14.07
N CYS A 34 -6.04 -4.56 14.49
CA CYS A 34 -4.90 -4.86 13.63
C CYS A 34 -4.43 -3.66 12.80
N TRP A 35 -4.21 -3.88 11.50
CA TRP A 35 -3.53 -2.92 10.65
C TRP A 35 -4.44 -1.78 10.19
N ARG A 36 -5.76 -2.01 10.06
CA ARG A 36 -6.72 -0.95 9.68
C ARG A 36 -6.87 0.08 10.80
N LYS A 37 -6.93 -0.35 12.06
CA LYS A 37 -6.92 0.58 13.22
C LYS A 37 -5.67 1.47 13.24
N LEU A 38 -4.48 0.90 12.97
CA LEU A 38 -3.24 1.68 12.85
C LEU A 38 -3.29 2.67 11.68
N SER A 39 -3.86 2.23 10.54
CA SER A 39 -4.04 3.06 9.35
C SER A 39 -4.96 4.26 9.61
N GLU A 40 -6.09 4.05 10.30
CA GLU A 40 -7.01 5.11 10.72
C GLU A 40 -6.34 6.16 11.63
N GLN A 41 -5.44 5.69 12.50
CA GLN A 41 -4.61 6.53 13.37
C GLN A 41 -3.41 7.17 12.65
N LYS A 42 -3.33 7.01 11.31
CA LYS A 42 -2.25 7.50 10.45
C LYS A 42 -0.87 6.91 10.77
N GLN A 43 -0.82 5.80 11.50
CA GLN A 43 0.38 5.02 11.81
C GLN A 43 0.69 4.06 10.66
N TYR A 44 0.94 4.63 9.48
CA TYR A 44 1.01 3.87 8.23
C TYR A 44 2.21 2.92 8.18
N LYS A 45 3.34 3.29 8.78
CA LYS A 45 4.56 2.45 8.76
C LYS A 45 4.37 1.23 9.66
N GLU A 46 3.79 1.43 10.82
CA GLU A 46 3.43 0.39 11.79
C GLU A 46 2.35 -0.53 11.22
N SER A 47 1.33 0.04 10.57
CA SER A 47 0.31 -0.69 9.83
C SER A 47 0.94 -1.58 8.76
N ALA A 48 1.83 -1.03 7.93
CA ALA A 48 2.55 -1.80 6.92
C ALA A 48 3.38 -2.94 7.54
N ALA A 49 4.13 -2.65 8.61
CA ALA A 49 4.94 -3.64 9.32
C ALA A 49 4.09 -4.79 9.88
N LEU A 50 2.91 -4.50 10.42
CA LEU A 50 1.99 -5.51 10.93
C LEU A 50 1.47 -6.41 9.80
N ILE A 51 1.13 -5.86 8.63
CA ILE A 51 0.74 -6.65 7.45
C ILE A 51 1.88 -7.56 7.01
N VAL A 52 3.12 -7.05 6.99
CA VAL A 52 4.29 -7.85 6.63
C VAL A 52 4.51 -9.00 7.60
N ALA A 53 4.40 -8.76 8.91
CA ALA A 53 4.51 -9.80 9.92
C ALA A 53 3.39 -10.86 9.76
N TYR A 54 2.16 -10.44 9.42
CA TYR A 54 1.06 -11.35 9.15
C TYR A 54 1.27 -12.18 7.87
N ILE A 55 1.88 -11.61 6.83
CA ILE A 55 2.27 -12.37 5.62
C ILE A 55 3.27 -13.48 5.98
N GLU A 56 4.19 -13.23 6.91
CA GLU A 56 5.28 -14.14 7.26
C GLU A 56 4.86 -15.23 8.26
N HIS A 57 3.94 -14.91 9.18
CA HIS A 57 3.64 -15.75 10.34
C HIS A 57 2.14 -16.00 10.58
N GLY A 58 1.26 -15.36 9.81
CA GLY A 58 -0.19 -15.45 9.97
C GLY A 58 -0.86 -16.51 9.10
N ASN A 59 -2.17 -16.68 9.28
CA ASN A 59 -2.99 -17.57 8.47
C ASN A 59 -3.47 -16.85 7.19
N VAL A 60 -2.61 -16.82 6.18
CA VAL A 60 -2.82 -16.04 4.95
C VAL A 60 -3.79 -16.76 4.00
N ALA A 61 -4.96 -16.15 3.76
CA ALA A 61 -5.95 -16.64 2.79
C ALA A 61 -5.78 -16.01 1.40
N ASN A 62 -5.39 -14.73 1.34
CA ASN A 62 -5.19 -13.96 0.12
C ASN A 62 -3.95 -13.07 0.22
N ILE A 63 -2.80 -13.65 -0.12
CA ILE A 63 -1.50 -12.99 -0.10
C ILE A 63 -1.40 -11.79 -1.06
N GLN A 64 -2.16 -11.80 -2.17
CA GLN A 64 -2.15 -10.71 -3.14
C GLN A 64 -2.78 -9.45 -2.54
N SER A 65 -3.90 -9.59 -1.84
CA SER A 65 -4.56 -8.51 -1.10
C SER A 65 -3.65 -7.94 -0.01
N LEU A 66 -3.00 -8.79 0.79
CA LEU A 66 -2.08 -8.33 1.84
C LEU A 66 -0.88 -7.58 1.28
N ASN A 67 -0.27 -8.05 0.19
CA ASN A 67 0.82 -7.31 -0.46
C ASN A 67 0.33 -5.96 -1.01
N TRP A 68 -0.91 -5.88 -1.50
CA TRP A 68 -1.50 -4.61 -1.94
C TRP A 68 -1.63 -3.63 -0.78
N HIS A 69 -2.23 -4.07 0.33
CA HIS A 69 -2.37 -3.24 1.52
C HIS A 69 -1.03 -2.81 2.13
N ALA A 70 -0.05 -3.72 2.21
CA ALA A 70 1.30 -3.37 2.65
C ALA A 70 1.92 -2.30 1.74
N GLY A 71 1.79 -2.44 0.41
CA GLY A 71 2.25 -1.46 -0.57
C GLY A 71 1.59 -0.09 -0.38
N GLN A 72 0.28 -0.06 -0.18
CA GLN A 72 -0.46 1.18 0.10
C GLN A 72 0.00 1.83 1.41
N MET A 73 0.12 1.07 2.50
CA MET A 73 0.54 1.61 3.79
C MET A 73 1.96 2.19 3.74
N PHE A 74 2.90 1.49 3.10
CA PHE A 74 4.23 2.06 2.86
C PHE A 74 4.18 3.34 2.00
N ALA A 75 3.31 3.39 0.98
CA ALA A 75 3.17 4.59 0.15
C ALA A 75 2.58 5.77 0.93
N PHE A 76 1.60 5.53 1.81
CA PHE A 76 1.06 6.54 2.73
C PHE A 76 2.08 7.03 3.75
N ALA A 77 3.02 6.17 4.15
CA ALA A 77 4.16 6.52 5.00
C ALA A 77 5.28 7.27 4.25
N GLY A 78 5.20 7.44 2.92
CA GLY A 78 6.28 8.01 2.11
C GLY A 78 7.43 7.05 1.81
N GLU A 79 7.32 5.78 2.20
CA GLU A 79 8.34 4.72 2.06
C GLU A 79 8.30 4.09 0.66
N ASN A 80 8.58 4.89 -0.38
CA ASN A 80 8.35 4.53 -1.79
C ASN A 80 9.07 3.25 -2.24
N LYS A 81 10.29 3.00 -1.77
CA LYS A 81 11.05 1.78 -2.13
C LYS A 81 10.33 0.52 -1.64
N GLN A 82 9.79 0.56 -0.43
CA GLN A 82 9.06 -0.52 0.22
C GLN A 82 7.69 -0.66 -0.44
N ALA A 83 6.98 0.44 -0.67
CA ALA A 83 5.72 0.44 -1.42
C ALA A 83 5.86 -0.29 -2.76
N LEU A 84 6.90 0.03 -3.53
CA LEU A 84 7.19 -0.61 -4.81
C LEU A 84 7.56 -2.10 -4.68
N LYS A 85 8.28 -2.50 -3.63
CA LYS A 85 8.58 -3.90 -3.33
C LYS A 85 7.29 -4.71 -3.20
N TYR A 86 6.30 -4.19 -2.49
CA TYR A 86 5.04 -4.89 -2.23
C TYR A 86 4.05 -4.79 -3.40
N PHE A 87 3.88 -3.62 -4.03
CA PHE A 87 3.02 -3.51 -5.23
C PHE A 87 3.46 -4.43 -6.37
N ARG A 88 4.76 -4.65 -6.59
CA ARG A 88 5.24 -5.57 -7.64
C ARG A 88 4.80 -7.02 -7.42
N LYS A 89 4.46 -7.41 -6.19
CA LYS A 89 3.96 -8.75 -5.87
C LYS A 89 2.49 -8.92 -6.18
N THR A 90 1.77 -7.83 -6.48
CA THR A 90 0.31 -7.85 -6.65
C THR A 90 -0.14 -7.98 -8.11
N TYR A 91 0.77 -7.79 -9.06
CA TYR A 91 0.45 -7.86 -10.49
C TYR A 91 1.50 -8.64 -11.28
N ASN A 92 1.05 -9.41 -12.27
CA ASN A 92 1.93 -10.09 -13.21
C ASN A 92 1.34 -10.12 -14.64
N VAL A 93 2.19 -10.47 -15.61
CA VAL A 93 1.77 -10.51 -17.01
C VAL A 93 0.73 -11.59 -17.29
N ILE A 94 0.68 -12.67 -16.53
CA ILE A 94 -0.31 -13.75 -16.72
C ILE A 94 -1.72 -13.22 -16.46
N GLN A 95 -1.93 -12.47 -15.37
CA GLN A 95 -3.22 -11.83 -15.06
C GLN A 95 -3.71 -10.90 -16.17
N LYS A 96 -2.80 -10.14 -16.79
CA LYS A 96 -3.16 -9.26 -17.92
C LYS A 96 -3.63 -10.06 -19.15
N TRP A 97 -3.11 -11.26 -19.38
CA TRP A 97 -3.39 -11.99 -20.62
C TRP A 97 -4.56 -12.97 -20.44
N PHE A 98 -4.66 -13.59 -19.27
CA PHE A 98 -5.61 -14.69 -19.00
C PHE A 98 -6.66 -14.36 -17.93
N GLY A 99 -6.52 -13.26 -17.19
CA GLY A 99 -7.44 -12.90 -16.10
C GLY A 99 -8.72 -12.19 -16.53
N GLY A 100 -9.11 -12.25 -17.81
CA GLY A 100 -10.28 -11.54 -18.32
C GLY A 100 -10.15 -10.02 -18.20
N GLU A 101 -11.29 -9.33 -18.08
CA GLU A 101 -11.32 -7.87 -17.89
C GLU A 101 -10.83 -7.49 -16.49
N ASP A 102 -11.26 -8.19 -15.45
CA ASP A 102 -10.89 -7.90 -14.06
C ASP A 102 -9.39 -8.04 -13.82
N GLY A 103 -8.76 -9.10 -14.32
CA GLY A 103 -7.31 -9.29 -14.22
C GLY A 103 -6.52 -8.23 -14.99
N LYS A 104 -7.04 -7.75 -16.13
CA LYS A 104 -6.44 -6.64 -16.89
C LYS A 104 -6.59 -5.31 -16.15
N ALA A 105 -7.78 -5.04 -15.61
CA ALA A 105 -8.08 -3.85 -14.82
C ALA A 105 -7.16 -3.81 -13.59
N TRP A 106 -7.10 -4.89 -12.82
CA TRP A 106 -6.20 -5.00 -11.67
C TRP A 106 -4.73 -4.80 -12.05
N PHE A 107 -4.26 -5.47 -13.11
CA PHE A 107 -2.89 -5.31 -13.59
C PHE A 107 -2.56 -3.85 -13.91
N TYR A 108 -3.45 -3.16 -14.64
CA TYR A 108 -3.24 -1.75 -14.98
C TYR A 108 -3.33 -0.85 -13.77
N PHE A 109 -4.25 -1.10 -12.85
CA PHE A 109 -4.42 -0.32 -11.65
C PHE A 109 -3.17 -0.39 -10.77
N ALA A 110 -2.71 -1.60 -10.46
CA ALA A 110 -1.54 -1.79 -9.60
C ALA A 110 -0.26 -1.27 -10.27
N LYS A 111 -0.08 -1.54 -11.58
CA LYS A 111 1.09 -1.04 -12.33
C LYS A 111 1.08 0.49 -12.49
N GLY A 112 -0.11 1.08 -12.66
CA GLY A 112 -0.31 2.53 -12.76
C GLY A 112 -0.01 3.23 -11.43
N THR A 113 -0.54 2.70 -10.33
CA THR A 113 -0.22 3.16 -8.98
C THR A 113 1.28 3.09 -8.71
N ALA A 114 1.92 1.97 -9.04
CA ALA A 114 3.38 1.85 -8.91
C ALA A 114 4.16 2.81 -9.83
N ALA A 115 3.60 3.24 -10.98
CA ALA A 115 4.22 4.25 -11.84
C ALA A 115 4.16 5.64 -11.21
N PHE A 116 3.04 5.99 -10.55
CA PHE A 116 2.93 7.21 -9.77
C PHE A 116 3.99 7.27 -8.65
N ILE A 117 4.11 6.19 -7.86
CA ILE A 117 5.12 6.10 -6.79
C ILE A 117 6.56 6.24 -7.32
N ARG A 118 6.83 5.73 -8.54
CA ARG A 118 8.13 5.86 -9.22
C ARG A 118 8.37 7.24 -9.85
N ARG A 119 7.41 8.16 -9.78
CA ARG A 119 7.44 9.44 -10.51
C ARG A 119 7.57 9.25 -12.03
N ASP A 120 7.00 8.16 -12.58
CA ASP A 120 6.93 7.88 -14.02
C ASP A 120 5.58 8.31 -14.63
N LYS A 121 5.46 9.62 -14.91
CA LYS A 121 4.22 10.23 -15.45
C LYS A 121 3.82 9.65 -16.80
N VAL A 122 4.82 9.38 -17.65
CA VAL A 122 4.62 8.86 -19.00
C VAL A 122 3.98 7.48 -18.95
N THR A 123 4.46 6.59 -18.07
CA THR A 123 3.87 5.26 -17.93
C THR A 123 2.46 5.34 -17.32
N LEU A 124 2.22 6.19 -16.33
CA LEU A 124 0.88 6.39 -15.76
C LEU A 124 -0.13 6.85 -16.82
N ALA A 125 0.18 7.92 -17.55
CA ALA A 125 -0.68 8.45 -18.61
C ALA A 125 -0.94 7.41 -19.71
N ARG A 126 0.09 6.65 -20.11
CA ARG A 126 -0.03 5.57 -21.11
C ARG A 126 -0.96 4.45 -20.64
N ILE A 127 -0.91 4.09 -19.36
CA ILE A 127 -1.79 3.07 -18.76
C ILE A 127 -3.23 3.55 -18.78
N ILE A 128 -3.50 4.77 -18.31
CA ILE A 128 -4.84 5.38 -18.33
C ILE A 128 -5.40 5.42 -19.76
N GLY A 129 -4.61 5.87 -20.73
CA GLY A 129 -5.02 5.90 -22.13
C GLY A 129 -5.28 4.51 -22.74
N LYS A 130 -4.56 3.48 -22.30
CA LYS A 130 -4.85 2.09 -22.69
C LYS A 130 -6.15 1.58 -22.07
N TRP A 131 -6.37 1.86 -20.79
CA TRP A 131 -7.59 1.47 -20.09
C TRP A 131 -8.83 2.05 -20.76
N LYS A 132 -8.87 3.38 -20.95
CA LYS A 132 -10.02 4.08 -21.56
C LYS A 132 -10.45 3.56 -22.94
N ARG A 133 -9.54 2.93 -23.68
CA ARG A 133 -9.83 2.38 -25.02
C ARG A 133 -10.28 0.93 -25.03
N LYS A 134 -10.02 0.17 -23.95
CA LYS A 134 -10.04 -1.29 -23.98
C LYS A 134 -10.75 -1.94 -22.80
N LEU A 135 -11.09 -1.18 -21.76
CA LEU A 135 -11.70 -1.66 -20.54
C LEU A 135 -12.79 -0.68 -20.07
N PRO A 136 -13.79 -1.16 -19.33
CA PRO A 136 -14.84 -0.31 -18.78
C PRO A 136 -14.27 0.71 -17.77
N VAL A 137 -14.97 1.83 -17.62
CA VAL A 137 -14.67 2.81 -16.57
C VAL A 137 -15.10 2.25 -15.23
N ASP A 138 -14.19 2.21 -14.26
CA ASP A 138 -14.46 1.78 -12.89
C ASP A 138 -13.85 2.76 -11.87
N ARG A 139 -13.94 2.41 -10.58
CA ARG A 139 -13.31 3.20 -9.51
C ARG A 139 -11.79 3.23 -9.65
N ASN A 140 -11.15 2.13 -10.04
CA ASN A 140 -9.70 2.04 -10.15
C ASN A 140 -9.13 3.00 -11.20
N LEU A 141 -9.79 3.11 -12.36
CA LEU A 141 -9.44 4.07 -13.39
C LEU A 141 -9.53 5.49 -12.85
N LYS A 142 -10.64 5.84 -12.16
CA LYS A 142 -10.82 7.16 -11.55
C LYS A 142 -9.70 7.48 -10.56
N GLU A 143 -9.23 6.49 -9.80
CA GLU A 143 -8.10 6.72 -8.89
C GLU A 143 -6.77 6.93 -9.63
N LEU A 144 -6.51 6.23 -10.74
CA LEU A 144 -5.33 6.53 -11.56
C LEU A 144 -5.40 7.93 -12.15
N GLU A 145 -6.57 8.37 -12.59
CA GLU A 145 -6.78 9.74 -13.09
C GLU A 145 -6.57 10.77 -11.99
N LYS A 146 -7.07 10.52 -10.78
CA LYS A 146 -6.83 11.37 -9.61
C LYS A 146 -5.35 11.49 -9.27
N LEU A 147 -4.62 10.37 -9.30
CA LEU A 147 -3.16 10.36 -9.13
C LEU A 147 -2.45 11.17 -10.23
N LEU A 148 -2.89 11.04 -11.48
CA LEU A 148 -2.30 11.82 -12.59
C LEU A 148 -2.62 13.31 -12.49
N PHE A 149 -3.83 13.66 -12.04
CA PHE A 149 -4.25 15.04 -11.82
C PHE A 149 -3.43 15.69 -10.71
N ASN A 150 -3.25 14.98 -9.58
CA ASN A 150 -2.44 15.39 -8.44
C ASN A 150 -0.96 15.00 -8.58
N TRP A 151 -0.40 15.08 -9.80
CA TRP A 151 0.93 14.53 -10.11
C TRP A 151 2.03 15.04 -9.19
N ASP A 152 2.01 16.32 -8.81
CA ASP A 152 3.09 16.93 -8.02
C ASP A 152 2.99 16.66 -6.51
N MET A 153 1.94 15.98 -6.07
CA MET A 153 1.74 15.59 -4.68
C MET A 153 2.41 14.24 -4.35
N GLN A 154 2.61 13.95 -3.05
CA GLN A 154 2.94 12.59 -2.63
C GLN A 154 1.68 11.72 -2.65
N TYR A 155 1.86 10.41 -2.52
CA TYR A 155 0.75 9.46 -2.62
C TYR A 155 -0.35 9.72 -1.60
N LYS A 156 0.04 10.09 -0.36
CA LYS A 156 -0.89 10.37 0.72
C LYS A 156 -1.87 11.49 0.37
N GLU A 157 -1.38 12.60 -0.17
CA GLU A 157 -2.23 13.73 -0.54
C GLU A 157 -2.98 13.45 -1.85
N ALA A 158 -2.32 12.85 -2.85
CA ALA A 158 -2.93 12.56 -4.14
C ALA A 158 -4.08 11.54 -4.04
N ALA A 159 -3.94 10.52 -3.18
CA ALA A 159 -4.92 9.44 -3.04
C ALA A 159 -6.11 9.81 -2.13
N GLY A 160 -5.96 10.80 -1.24
CA GLY A 160 -7.03 11.25 -0.34
C GLY A 160 -7.23 10.41 0.93
N GLY A 161 -6.20 9.66 1.36
CA GLY A 161 -6.24 8.77 2.52
C GLY A 161 -6.45 7.29 2.15
N PRO A 162 -6.09 6.37 3.07
CA PRO A 162 -6.29 4.94 2.85
C PRO A 162 -7.78 4.55 2.86
N PRO A 163 -8.14 3.42 2.23
CA PRO A 163 -9.50 2.87 2.30
C PRO A 163 -9.87 2.39 3.70
#